data_AF-A0A6M0P5N9-F1
#
_entry.id   AF-A0A6M0P5N9-F1
#
_cell.length_a   1.000
_cell.length_b   1.000
_cell.length_c   1.000
_cell.angle_alpha   90.00
_cell.angle_beta   90.00
_cell.angle_gamma   90.00
#
_symmetry.space_group_name_H-M   'P 1'
#
loop_
_entity.id
_entity.type
_entity.pdbx_description
1 polymer ?
#
loop_
_entity_poly.entity_id
_entity_poly.type
_entity_poly.pdbx_seq_one_letter_code
_entity_poly.pdbx_strand_id
1 'polypeptide(L)'
;MDDHIVTFDEIKKAGEAAKKDGIKALTVSWVKPDFLSLYAQYGGKLTENGVDPTLDNAQAKKAFQLWKNFSQLGITTKDGEDYFQQFLAGKVIFAPEGIWMQNEAKEAKFDWGITNAPQLSSDKSKMVTWSSSHQFVMFKSKDRDAAKTKGILEFIDWVRGHSITWAKAGQNPASLKIIKEDAYKKMPQSFLLLDPVEQKSLKIFDYKYNGYVSDQLDANGNDIIFGKTTIDKGLKSMQKNVQDKVDKDKK
;
A
#
# COMPACT_ATOMS: atom_id res chain seq x y z
N MET A 1 1.05 9.58 -20.07
CA MET A 1 2.11 8.94 -19.28
C MET A 1 2.77 7.97 -20.22
N ASP A 2 4.00 8.26 -20.60
CA ASP A 2 4.68 7.55 -21.70
C ASP A 2 5.52 6.38 -21.17
N ASP A 3 5.76 6.32 -19.85
CA ASP A 3 6.63 5.38 -19.16
C ASP A 3 5.91 4.43 -18.18
N HIS A 4 4.59 4.58 -18.05
CA HIS A 4 3.70 3.91 -17.10
C HIS A 4 4.00 4.16 -15.61
N ILE A 5 4.80 5.18 -15.26
CA ILE A 5 5.09 5.53 -13.87
C ILE A 5 4.37 6.84 -13.53
N VAL A 6 3.77 6.90 -12.35
CA VAL A 6 3.21 8.15 -11.82
C VAL A 6 4.20 8.72 -10.81
N THR A 7 4.79 9.87 -11.12
CA THR A 7 5.65 10.57 -10.18
C THR A 7 4.90 11.58 -9.33
N PHE A 8 5.41 11.90 -8.14
CA PHE A 8 4.86 12.98 -7.30
C PHE A 8 4.87 14.34 -8.02
N ASP A 9 5.87 14.62 -8.86
CA ASP A 9 5.93 15.85 -9.66
C ASP A 9 4.82 15.90 -10.72
N GLU A 10 4.51 14.78 -11.36
CA GLU A 10 3.38 14.69 -12.30
C GLU A 10 2.04 14.83 -11.59
N ILE A 11 1.87 14.21 -10.43
CA ILE A 11 0.67 14.38 -9.60
C ILE A 11 0.47 15.86 -9.26
N LYS A 12 1.54 16.55 -8.83
CA LYS A 12 1.47 17.98 -8.51
C LYS A 12 1.06 18.81 -9.73
N LYS A 13 1.69 18.59 -10.89
CA LYS A 13 1.35 19.29 -12.15
C LYS A 13 -0.09 19.04 -12.57
N ALA A 14 -0.56 17.79 -12.48
CA ALA A 14 -1.93 17.43 -12.78
C ALA A 14 -2.93 18.14 -11.85
N GLY A 15 -2.62 18.22 -10.55
CA GLY A 15 -3.43 18.96 -9.58
C GLY A 15 -3.51 20.45 -9.85
N GLU A 16 -2.38 21.08 -10.16
CA GLU A 16 -2.33 22.50 -10.52
C GLU A 16 -3.15 22.79 -11.77
N ALA A 17 -3.06 21.93 -12.79
CA ALA A 17 -3.82 22.07 -14.04
C ALA A 17 -5.33 21.87 -13.86
N ALA A 18 -5.73 20.87 -13.06
CA ALA A 18 -7.13 20.49 -12.86
C ALA A 18 -7.85 21.31 -11.79
N LYS A 19 -7.12 22.15 -11.05
CA LYS A 19 -7.66 22.99 -9.96
C LYS A 19 -8.82 23.88 -10.41
N LYS A 20 -8.74 24.43 -11.62
CA LYS A 20 -9.79 25.30 -12.19
C LYS A 20 -11.11 24.55 -12.44
N ASP A 21 -11.03 23.23 -12.61
CA ASP A 21 -12.17 22.35 -12.90
C ASP A 21 -12.74 21.72 -11.61
N GLY A 22 -12.20 22.11 -10.44
CA GLY A 22 -12.62 21.58 -9.14
C GLY A 22 -12.19 20.13 -8.88
N ILE A 23 -11.26 19.61 -9.69
CA ILE A 23 -10.74 18.24 -9.60
C ILE A 23 -9.44 18.25 -8.79
N LYS A 24 -9.33 17.32 -7.84
CA LYS A 24 -8.13 17.09 -7.03
C LYS A 24 -7.17 16.14 -7.75
N ALA A 25 -5.89 16.21 -7.42
CA ALA A 25 -4.89 15.30 -7.99
C ALA A 25 -4.95 13.92 -7.35
N LEU A 26 -4.99 13.85 -6.01
CA LEU A 26 -4.60 12.65 -5.27
C LEU A 26 -5.55 12.34 -4.12
N THR A 27 -5.94 11.09 -3.93
CA THR A 27 -6.59 10.70 -2.67
C THR A 27 -5.57 10.57 -1.55
N VAL A 28 -5.91 11.01 -0.34
CA VAL A 28 -5.34 10.44 0.89
C VAL A 28 -6.27 9.32 1.32
N SER A 29 -5.80 8.08 1.18
CA SER A 29 -6.58 6.86 1.41
C SER A 29 -6.04 6.13 2.65
N TRP A 30 -5.51 4.92 2.48
CA TRP A 30 -4.84 4.19 3.53
C TRP A 30 -3.40 4.70 3.74
N VAL A 31 -3.17 5.44 4.82
CA VAL A 31 -1.88 6.07 5.10
C VAL A 31 -0.73 5.07 5.19
N LYS A 32 -0.96 3.84 5.66
CA LYS A 32 0.12 2.86 5.82
C LYS A 32 0.83 2.51 4.50
N PRO A 33 0.17 1.97 3.46
CA PRO A 33 0.84 1.65 2.21
C PRO A 33 1.44 2.88 1.53
N ASP A 34 0.76 4.02 1.59
CA ASP A 34 1.23 5.30 1.04
C ASP A 34 2.53 5.77 1.72
N PHE A 35 2.54 5.75 3.05
CA PHE A 35 3.71 6.09 3.85
C PHE A 35 4.82 5.09 3.61
N LEU A 36 4.57 3.78 3.73
CA LEU A 36 5.61 2.75 3.65
C LEU A 36 6.29 2.72 2.27
N SER A 37 5.52 2.85 1.19
CA SER A 37 6.08 2.93 -0.17
C SER A 37 7.05 4.10 -0.28
N LEU A 38 6.60 5.30 0.07
CA LEU A 38 7.40 6.52 0.00
C LEU A 38 8.59 6.52 0.98
N TYR A 39 8.37 6.01 2.19
CA TYR A 39 9.39 5.87 3.23
C TYR A 39 10.56 5.02 2.73
N ALA A 40 10.28 3.89 2.07
CA ALA A 40 11.29 3.04 1.48
C ALA A 40 11.97 3.68 0.26
N GLN A 41 11.26 4.46 -0.56
CA GLN A 41 11.88 5.22 -1.66
C GLN A 41 12.90 6.25 -1.13
N TYR A 42 12.67 6.82 0.05
CA TYR A 42 13.65 7.65 0.75
C TYR A 42 14.78 6.87 1.43
N GLY A 43 14.81 5.54 1.32
CA GLY A 43 15.80 4.66 1.94
C GLY A 43 15.49 4.30 3.40
N GLY A 44 14.25 4.53 3.84
CA GLY A 44 13.80 4.21 5.19
C GLY A 44 13.73 2.71 5.48
N LYS A 45 14.06 2.34 6.72
CA LYS A 45 13.92 0.98 7.26
C LYS A 45 13.08 1.01 8.54
N LEU A 46 12.26 0.00 8.78
CA LEU A 46 11.46 -0.05 10.02
C LEU A 46 12.30 -0.43 11.24
N THR A 47 13.46 -1.02 11.01
CA THR A 47 14.45 -1.40 12.02
C THR A 47 15.82 -1.56 11.34
N GLU A 48 16.90 -1.35 12.08
CA GLU A 48 18.27 -1.64 11.62
C GLU A 48 18.81 -2.97 12.15
N ASN A 49 18.29 -3.45 13.29
CA ASN A 49 18.76 -4.66 13.97
C ASN A 49 17.69 -5.78 14.00
N GLY A 50 16.55 -5.58 13.35
CA GLY A 50 15.44 -6.55 13.34
C GLY A 50 14.51 -6.46 14.55
N VAL A 51 14.83 -5.61 15.54
CA VAL A 51 14.19 -5.61 16.85
C VAL A 51 13.69 -4.23 17.24
N ASP A 52 14.53 -3.20 17.17
CA ASP A 52 14.18 -1.86 17.64
C ASP A 52 13.63 -1.04 16.46
N PRO A 53 12.47 -0.37 16.64
CA PRO A 53 11.86 0.44 15.59
C PRO A 53 12.69 1.68 15.26
N THR A 54 12.62 2.13 14.01
CA THR A 54 13.30 3.35 13.52
C THR A 54 12.33 4.26 12.78
N LEU A 55 11.25 4.69 13.44
CA LEU A 55 10.20 5.55 12.89
C LEU A 55 10.49 7.05 13.02
N ASP A 56 11.15 7.51 14.08
CA ASP A 56 11.54 8.92 14.22
C ASP A 56 12.90 9.19 13.55
N ASN A 57 12.89 9.30 12.22
CA ASN A 57 14.09 9.59 11.43
C ASN A 57 13.81 10.54 10.25
N ALA A 58 14.88 10.94 9.55
CA ALA A 58 14.79 11.91 8.45
C ALA A 58 13.94 11.42 7.27
N GLN A 59 13.98 10.12 6.95
CA GLN A 59 13.24 9.52 5.85
C GLN A 59 11.73 9.52 6.13
N ALA A 60 11.33 9.18 7.35
CA ALA A 60 9.93 9.24 7.78
C ALA A 60 9.41 10.69 7.78
N LYS A 61 10.25 11.64 8.23
CA LYS A 61 9.92 13.07 8.15
C LYS A 61 9.69 13.51 6.72
N LYS A 62 10.55 13.14 5.78
CA LYS A 62 10.39 13.46 4.35
C LYS A 62 9.11 12.86 3.76
N ALA A 63 8.80 11.61 4.10
CA ALA A 63 7.59 10.95 3.62
C ALA A 63 6.32 11.68 4.08
N PHE A 64 6.18 11.96 5.38
CA PHE A 64 5.04 12.74 5.88
C PHE A 64 5.02 14.18 5.38
N GLN A 65 6.19 14.82 5.24
CA GLN A 65 6.26 16.20 4.74
C GLN A 65 5.74 16.30 3.31
N LEU A 66 6.04 15.33 2.44
CA LEU A 66 5.54 15.34 1.06
C LEU A 66 4.01 15.26 1.02
N TRP A 67 3.42 14.31 1.73
CA TRP A 67 1.96 14.17 1.84
C TRP A 67 1.30 15.40 2.47
N LYS A 68 1.89 15.94 3.54
CA LYS A 68 1.42 17.18 4.18
C LYS A 68 1.47 18.38 3.24
N ASN A 69 2.53 18.51 2.45
CA ASN A 69 2.64 19.58 1.44
C ASN A 69 1.51 19.46 0.40
N PHE A 70 1.20 18.25 -0.06
CA PHE A 70 0.14 18.02 -1.05
C PHE A 70 -1.23 18.36 -0.45
N SER A 71 -1.48 18.00 0.80
CA SER A 71 -2.69 18.41 1.52
C SER A 71 -2.78 19.93 1.63
N GLN A 72 -1.69 20.61 1.99
CA GLN A 72 -1.65 22.08 2.12
C GLN A 72 -1.82 22.81 0.78
N LEU A 73 -1.36 22.23 -0.32
CA LEU A 73 -1.62 22.73 -1.68
C LEU A 73 -3.10 22.60 -2.08
N GLY A 74 -3.89 21.83 -1.34
CA GLY A 74 -5.30 21.58 -1.60
C GLY A 74 -5.54 20.68 -2.82
N ILE A 75 -4.53 19.92 -3.23
CA ILE A 75 -4.61 19.00 -4.37
C ILE A 75 -4.99 17.57 -3.95
N THR A 76 -5.22 17.34 -2.65
CA THR A 76 -5.66 16.04 -2.14
C THR A 76 -7.13 16.02 -1.73
N THR A 77 -7.68 14.84 -1.50
CA THR A 77 -8.89 14.71 -0.66
C THR A 77 -8.62 15.26 0.74
N LYS A 78 -9.70 15.66 1.43
CA LYS A 78 -9.67 16.19 2.79
C LYS A 78 -9.98 15.09 3.79
N ASP A 79 -9.58 15.31 5.03
CA ASP A 79 -9.92 14.42 6.12
C ASP A 79 -11.44 14.22 6.25
N GLY A 80 -11.86 12.98 6.49
CA GLY A 80 -13.27 12.59 6.58
C GLY A 80 -14.04 12.54 5.26
N GLU A 81 -13.45 12.88 4.11
CA GLU A 81 -14.07 12.63 2.82
C GLU A 81 -14.00 11.13 2.47
N ASP A 82 -15.06 10.62 1.83
CA ASP A 82 -15.01 9.31 1.18
C ASP A 82 -14.14 9.42 -0.08
N TYR A 83 -12.85 9.14 0.09
CA TYR A 83 -11.84 9.39 -0.92
C TYR A 83 -12.09 8.59 -2.21
N PHE A 84 -12.61 7.36 -2.11
CA PHE A 84 -12.81 6.50 -3.27
C PHE A 84 -14.09 6.90 -4.02
N GLN A 85 -15.15 7.30 -3.30
CA GLN A 85 -16.31 7.90 -3.95
C GLN A 85 -15.97 9.21 -4.67
N GLN A 86 -15.03 10.01 -4.16
CA GLN A 86 -14.53 11.19 -4.90
C GLN A 86 -13.84 10.78 -6.21
N PHE A 87 -13.09 9.67 -6.22
CA PHE A 87 -12.52 9.10 -7.45
C PHE A 87 -13.61 8.64 -8.41
N LEU A 88 -14.57 7.82 -7.96
CA LEU A 88 -15.69 7.32 -8.80
C LEU A 88 -16.55 8.45 -9.38
N ALA A 89 -16.68 9.56 -8.66
CA ALA A 89 -17.38 10.77 -9.09
C ALA A 89 -16.58 11.62 -10.10
N GLY A 90 -15.37 11.21 -10.48
CA GLY A 90 -14.50 11.96 -11.41
C GLY A 90 -13.90 13.23 -10.80
N LYS A 91 -13.85 13.33 -9.47
CA LYS A 91 -13.34 14.51 -8.73
C LYS A 91 -11.89 14.37 -8.29
N VAL A 92 -11.27 13.23 -8.55
CA VAL A 92 -9.85 12.97 -8.25
C VAL A 92 -9.20 12.23 -9.41
N ILE A 93 -7.99 12.62 -9.79
CA ILE A 93 -7.25 12.01 -10.92
C ILE A 93 -6.61 10.68 -10.50
N PHE A 94 -5.86 10.68 -9.40
CA PHE A 94 -5.10 9.53 -8.91
C PHE A 94 -5.65 9.06 -7.56
N ALA A 95 -5.94 7.77 -7.46
CA ALA A 95 -6.42 7.13 -6.24
C ALA A 95 -5.44 6.02 -5.81
N PRO A 96 -4.31 6.35 -5.15
CA PRO A 96 -3.41 5.33 -4.62
C PRO A 96 -4.17 4.48 -3.61
N GLU A 97 -4.39 3.23 -3.95
CA GLU A 97 -5.07 2.26 -3.10
C GLU A 97 -4.73 0.84 -3.58
N GLY A 98 -5.03 -0.18 -2.79
CA GLY A 98 -4.75 -1.56 -3.14
C GLY A 98 -5.61 -2.11 -4.27
N ILE A 99 -5.10 -3.16 -4.91
CA ILE A 99 -5.75 -3.89 -6.01
C ILE A 99 -7.12 -4.50 -5.63
N TRP A 100 -7.44 -4.58 -4.33
CA TRP A 100 -8.79 -4.97 -3.86
C TRP A 100 -9.88 -4.00 -4.26
N MET A 101 -9.56 -2.72 -4.50
CA MET A 101 -10.54 -1.72 -4.94
C MET A 101 -10.94 -1.86 -6.40
N GLN A 102 -10.33 -2.78 -7.15
CA GLN A 102 -10.61 -2.98 -8.56
C GLN A 102 -12.08 -3.31 -8.85
N ASN A 103 -12.77 -4.01 -7.94
CA ASN A 103 -14.19 -4.30 -8.13
C ASN A 103 -15.05 -3.04 -8.01
N GLU A 104 -14.72 -2.17 -7.07
CA GLU A 104 -15.41 -0.89 -6.88
C GLU A 104 -15.07 0.10 -8.01
N ALA A 105 -13.82 0.12 -8.48
CA ALA A 105 -13.39 0.95 -9.61
C ALA A 105 -14.20 0.72 -10.90
N LYS A 106 -14.77 -0.49 -11.09
CA LYS A 106 -15.66 -0.80 -12.24
C LYS A 106 -16.95 0.02 -12.26
N GLU A 107 -17.32 0.66 -11.15
CA GLU A 107 -18.51 1.50 -11.07
C GLU A 107 -18.31 2.87 -11.74
N ALA A 108 -17.05 3.30 -11.92
CA ALA A 108 -16.67 4.55 -12.56
C ALA A 108 -17.30 4.67 -13.95
N LYS A 109 -17.74 5.89 -14.31
CA LYS A 109 -18.34 6.22 -15.61
C LYS A 109 -17.33 6.81 -16.61
N PHE A 110 -16.05 6.59 -16.35
CA PHE A 110 -14.92 7.04 -17.15
C PHE A 110 -13.90 5.90 -17.26
N ASP A 111 -13.02 6.01 -18.24
CA ASP A 111 -11.94 5.04 -18.42
C ASP A 111 -10.89 5.18 -17.31
N TRP A 112 -10.56 4.07 -16.67
CA TRP A 112 -9.58 4.01 -15.60
C TRP A 112 -8.54 2.91 -15.85
N GLY A 113 -7.41 3.01 -15.16
CA GLY A 113 -6.33 2.03 -15.22
C GLY A 113 -5.65 1.87 -13.87
N ILE A 114 -4.77 0.87 -13.77
CA ILE A 114 -3.94 0.62 -12.60
C ILE A 114 -2.48 0.80 -13.00
N THR A 115 -1.72 1.39 -12.11
CA THR A 115 -0.25 1.44 -12.17
C THR A 115 0.32 1.35 -10.75
N ASN A 116 1.63 1.46 -10.60
CA ASN A 116 2.34 1.47 -9.33
C ASN A 116 1.86 2.58 -8.39
N ALA A 117 2.22 2.43 -7.11
CA ALA A 117 2.13 3.54 -6.17
C ALA A 117 2.90 4.76 -6.68
N PRO A 118 2.58 5.99 -6.25
CA PRO A 118 3.34 7.17 -6.63
C PRO A 118 4.85 7.05 -6.33
N GLN A 119 5.68 7.49 -7.28
CA GLN A 119 7.14 7.37 -7.23
C GLN A 119 7.84 8.73 -7.13
N LEU A 120 9.01 8.79 -6.50
CA LEU A 120 9.86 10.00 -6.42
C LEU A 120 10.53 10.35 -7.75
N SER A 121 10.65 9.38 -8.66
CA SER A 121 11.30 9.55 -9.96
C SER A 121 10.77 8.53 -10.96
N SER A 122 10.96 8.79 -12.25
CA SER A 122 10.68 7.85 -13.34
C SER A 122 11.75 6.75 -13.50
N ASP A 123 12.73 6.66 -12.61
CA ASP A 123 13.72 5.57 -12.61
C ASP A 123 13.09 4.28 -12.07
N LYS A 124 12.74 3.39 -13.01
CA LYS A 124 12.13 2.08 -12.71
C LYS A 124 12.93 1.23 -11.71
N SER A 125 14.25 1.37 -11.66
CA SER A 125 15.10 0.59 -10.74
C SER A 125 14.94 1.00 -9.28
N LYS A 126 14.35 2.18 -9.03
CA LYS A 126 14.12 2.74 -7.69
C LYS A 126 12.67 2.62 -7.22
N MET A 127 11.81 1.99 -8.03
CA MET A 127 10.40 1.89 -7.68
C MET A 127 10.22 1.09 -6.40
N VAL A 128 9.33 1.58 -5.54
CA VAL A 128 8.85 0.82 -4.41
C VAL A 128 7.34 0.93 -4.35
N THR A 129 6.68 -0.22 -4.46
CA THR A 129 5.24 -0.38 -4.26
C THR A 129 5.05 -1.28 -3.04
N TRP A 130 4.37 -0.79 -2.01
CA TRP A 130 4.05 -1.61 -0.86
C TRP A 130 3.25 -2.85 -1.29
N SER A 131 3.62 -4.01 -0.74
CA SER A 131 2.90 -5.25 -0.91
C SER A 131 2.70 -5.93 0.43
N SER A 132 1.64 -6.73 0.52
CA SER A 132 1.41 -7.66 1.62
C SER A 132 0.85 -8.97 1.10
N SER A 133 0.54 -9.88 2.01
CA SER A 133 -0.09 -11.14 1.65
C SER A 133 -1.09 -11.57 2.71
N HIS A 134 -2.23 -12.07 2.25
CA HIS A 134 -3.14 -12.85 3.10
C HIS A 134 -2.56 -14.25 3.27
N GLN A 135 -2.55 -14.76 4.50
CA GLN A 135 -1.93 -16.04 4.82
C GLN A 135 -2.97 -17.01 5.36
N PHE A 136 -2.93 -18.25 4.87
CA PHE A 136 -3.58 -19.36 5.56
C PHE A 136 -2.71 -19.77 6.75
N VAL A 137 -3.28 -19.74 7.95
CA VAL A 137 -2.58 -20.13 9.18
C VAL A 137 -3.22 -21.37 9.78
N MET A 138 -2.38 -22.31 10.18
CA MET A 138 -2.80 -23.51 10.88
C MET A 138 -2.40 -23.39 12.35
N PHE A 139 -3.36 -23.05 13.21
CA PHE A 139 -3.10 -22.90 14.64
C PHE A 139 -2.62 -24.21 15.28
N LYS A 140 -1.81 -24.12 16.34
CA LYS A 140 -1.45 -25.28 17.15
C LYS A 140 -2.70 -25.76 17.89
N SER A 141 -3.06 -27.03 17.71
CA SER A 141 -4.20 -27.66 18.38
C SER A 141 -3.83 -29.10 18.73
N LYS A 142 -4.12 -29.50 19.97
CA LYS A 142 -3.92 -30.88 20.44
C LYS A 142 -4.98 -31.84 19.89
N ASP A 143 -6.12 -31.31 19.45
CA ASP A 143 -7.28 -32.09 18.99
C ASP A 143 -7.29 -32.32 17.46
N ARG A 144 -6.26 -31.81 16.76
CA ARG A 144 -6.12 -32.02 15.32
C ARG A 144 -5.34 -33.30 15.05
N ASP A 145 -6.06 -34.31 14.58
CA ASP A 145 -5.49 -35.57 14.11
C ASP A 145 -4.79 -35.44 12.73
N ALA A 146 -4.14 -36.53 12.31
CA ALA A 146 -3.42 -36.60 11.04
C ALA A 146 -4.34 -36.47 9.82
N ALA A 147 -5.57 -36.98 9.88
CA ALA A 147 -6.52 -36.93 8.78
C ALA A 147 -7.00 -35.49 8.52
N LYS A 148 -7.33 -34.75 9.59
CA LYS A 148 -7.66 -33.31 9.52
C LYS A 148 -6.48 -32.50 9.01
N THR A 149 -5.26 -32.81 9.48
CA THR A 149 -4.05 -32.13 8.99
C THR A 149 -3.87 -32.34 7.49
N LYS A 150 -4.03 -33.57 7.01
CA LYS A 150 -3.98 -33.89 5.58
C LYS A 150 -5.05 -33.13 4.77
N GLY A 151 -6.30 -33.14 5.22
CA GLY A 151 -7.39 -32.42 4.54
C GLY A 151 -7.17 -30.91 4.46
N ILE A 152 -6.61 -30.29 5.52
CA ILE A 152 -6.23 -28.86 5.50
C ILE A 152 -5.17 -28.59 4.43
N LEU A 153 -4.13 -29.43 4.35
CA LEU A 153 -3.05 -29.26 3.37
C LEU A 153 -3.55 -29.49 1.93
N GLU A 154 -4.41 -30.48 1.73
CA GLU A 154 -5.06 -30.73 0.43
C GLU A 154 -5.92 -29.53 0.00
N PHE A 155 -6.67 -28.94 0.92
CA PHE A 155 -7.45 -27.73 0.64
C PHE A 155 -6.56 -26.53 0.26
N ILE A 156 -5.50 -26.28 1.04
CA ILE A 156 -4.57 -25.17 0.75
C ILE A 156 -3.89 -25.38 -0.61
N ASP A 157 -3.45 -26.59 -0.94
CA ASP A 157 -2.84 -26.89 -2.23
C ASP A 157 -3.85 -26.74 -3.39
N TRP A 158 -5.10 -27.16 -3.18
CA TRP A 158 -6.18 -26.95 -4.15
C TRP A 158 -6.41 -25.46 -4.40
N VAL A 159 -6.52 -24.63 -3.37
CA VAL A 159 -6.69 -23.17 -3.52
C VAL A 159 -5.52 -22.54 -4.28
N ARG A 160 -4.29 -22.96 -3.97
CA ARG A 160 -3.07 -22.53 -4.67
C ARG A 160 -3.08 -22.91 -6.16
N GLY A 161 -3.67 -24.06 -6.51
CA GLY A 161 -3.84 -24.52 -7.89
C GLY A 161 -5.00 -23.90 -8.65
N HIS A 162 -6.04 -23.41 -7.95
CA HIS A 162 -7.29 -22.91 -8.53
C HIS A 162 -7.50 -21.41 -8.30
N SER A 163 -6.41 -20.64 -8.28
CA SER A 163 -6.44 -19.23 -7.85
C SER A 163 -7.02 -18.24 -8.87
N ILE A 164 -7.46 -18.68 -10.05
CA ILE A 164 -8.06 -17.78 -11.05
C ILE A 164 -9.34 -17.11 -10.53
N THR A 165 -10.14 -17.83 -9.75
CA THR A 165 -11.33 -17.27 -9.09
C THR A 165 -10.95 -16.17 -8.11
N TRP A 166 -9.86 -16.36 -7.37
CA TRP A 166 -9.31 -15.35 -6.47
C TRP A 166 -8.81 -14.12 -7.23
N ALA A 167 -8.13 -14.32 -8.37
CA ALA A 167 -7.66 -13.22 -9.21
C ALA A 167 -8.80 -12.36 -9.79
N LYS A 168 -9.96 -12.97 -10.09
CA LYS A 168 -11.16 -12.23 -10.56
C LYS A 168 -11.69 -11.23 -9.53
N ALA A 169 -11.38 -11.42 -8.24
CA ALA A 169 -11.70 -10.47 -7.18
C ALA A 169 -10.73 -9.27 -7.11
N GLY A 170 -9.75 -9.19 -8.03
CA GLY A 170 -8.78 -8.10 -8.17
C GLY A 170 -7.43 -8.38 -7.52
N GLN A 171 -7.28 -9.52 -6.86
CA GLN A 171 -6.05 -9.88 -6.16
C GLN A 171 -4.99 -10.47 -7.11
N ASN A 172 -3.73 -10.46 -6.65
CA ASN A 172 -2.64 -11.20 -7.27
C ASN A 172 -2.35 -12.46 -6.43
N PRO A 173 -2.67 -13.66 -6.94
CA PRO A 173 -2.36 -14.89 -6.22
C PRO A 173 -0.86 -15.08 -6.01
N ALA A 174 -0.48 -15.66 -4.87
CA ALA A 174 0.93 -15.95 -4.56
C ALA A 174 1.57 -16.98 -5.51
N SER A 175 0.77 -17.80 -6.21
CA SER A 175 1.33 -18.79 -7.13
C SER A 175 1.67 -18.17 -8.49
N LEU A 176 2.96 -18.21 -8.85
CA LEU A 176 3.41 -17.84 -10.19
C LEU A 176 2.84 -18.70 -11.31
N LYS A 177 2.15 -19.82 -11.03
CA LYS A 177 1.43 -20.58 -12.07
C LYS A 177 0.38 -19.71 -12.79
N ILE A 178 -0.20 -18.74 -12.08
CA ILE A 178 -1.24 -17.84 -12.60
C ILE A 178 -0.77 -17.04 -13.82
N ILE A 179 0.53 -16.74 -13.92
CA ILE A 179 1.08 -15.96 -15.04
C ILE A 179 0.98 -16.69 -16.39
N LYS A 180 0.75 -18.00 -16.37
CA LYS A 180 0.55 -18.82 -17.58
C LYS A 180 -0.90 -18.78 -18.07
N GLU A 181 -1.85 -18.38 -17.21
CA GLU A 181 -3.27 -18.34 -17.52
C GLU A 181 -3.61 -17.12 -18.40
N ASP A 182 -4.13 -17.35 -19.61
CA ASP A 182 -4.46 -16.26 -20.53
C ASP A 182 -5.58 -15.36 -20.01
N ALA A 183 -6.48 -15.91 -19.19
CA ALA A 183 -7.51 -15.12 -18.52
C ALA A 183 -6.91 -14.13 -17.51
N TYR A 184 -5.82 -14.49 -16.82
CA TYR A 184 -5.15 -13.62 -15.86
C TYR A 184 -4.36 -12.51 -16.56
N LYS A 185 -3.67 -12.80 -17.67
CA LYS A 185 -2.87 -11.80 -18.42
C LYS A 185 -3.69 -10.62 -18.95
N LYS A 186 -5.01 -10.77 -19.05
CA LYS A 186 -5.95 -9.71 -19.47
C LYS A 186 -6.50 -8.90 -18.29
N MET A 187 -6.15 -9.26 -17.04
CA MET A 187 -6.64 -8.57 -15.86
C MET A 187 -5.77 -7.33 -15.55
N PRO A 188 -6.39 -6.18 -15.17
CA PRO A 188 -5.69 -4.93 -14.89
C PRO A 188 -4.49 -5.04 -13.95
N GLN A 189 -4.54 -5.87 -12.92
CA GLN A 189 -3.48 -6.01 -11.92
C GLN A 189 -2.31 -6.91 -12.36
N SER A 190 -2.42 -7.57 -13.52
CA SER A 190 -1.47 -8.60 -13.94
C SER A 190 -0.08 -8.07 -14.27
N PHE A 191 0.04 -6.80 -14.67
CA PHE A 191 1.33 -6.17 -14.98
C PHE A 191 2.33 -6.27 -13.82
N LEU A 192 1.84 -6.19 -12.57
CA LEU A 192 2.64 -6.34 -11.35
C LEU A 192 3.38 -7.69 -11.25
N LEU A 193 2.83 -8.74 -11.88
CA LEU A 193 3.45 -10.08 -11.90
C LEU A 193 4.00 -10.48 -13.27
N LEU A 194 3.65 -9.81 -14.36
CA LEU A 194 4.12 -10.17 -15.70
C LEU A 194 5.45 -9.50 -16.07
N ASP A 195 5.71 -8.32 -15.51
CA ASP A 195 6.96 -7.59 -15.75
C ASP A 195 7.94 -7.82 -14.57
N PRO A 196 9.16 -8.35 -14.82
CA PRO A 196 10.17 -8.54 -13.78
C PRO A 196 10.59 -7.25 -13.06
N VAL A 197 10.52 -6.09 -13.71
CA VAL A 197 10.80 -4.79 -13.11
C VAL A 197 9.72 -4.45 -12.09
N GLU A 198 8.46 -4.69 -12.44
CA GLU A 198 7.33 -4.46 -11.55
C GLU A 198 7.35 -5.41 -10.35
N GLN A 199 7.64 -6.69 -10.59
CA GLN A 199 7.82 -7.68 -9.51
C GLN A 199 8.89 -7.24 -8.50
N LYS A 200 10.01 -6.69 -8.98
CA LYS A 200 11.11 -6.20 -8.12
C LYS A 200 10.72 -4.95 -7.33
N SER A 201 9.74 -4.18 -7.79
CA SER A 201 9.25 -3.00 -7.08
C SER A 201 8.39 -3.35 -5.86
N LEU A 202 7.80 -4.56 -5.83
CA LEU A 202 6.92 -5.01 -4.76
C LEU A 202 7.72 -5.25 -3.47
N LYS A 203 7.40 -4.51 -2.41
CA LYS A 203 8.11 -4.60 -1.13
C LYS A 203 7.18 -5.02 0.01
N ILE A 204 7.51 -6.18 0.58
CA ILE A 204 6.98 -6.62 1.88
C ILE A 204 7.94 -6.12 2.98
N PHE A 205 7.39 -5.44 3.97
CA PHE A 205 8.15 -4.97 5.13
C PHE A 205 8.23 -6.06 6.19
N ASP A 206 9.25 -6.90 6.09
CA ASP A 206 9.49 -8.03 6.99
C ASP A 206 10.16 -7.59 8.29
N TYR A 207 9.40 -6.84 9.09
CA TYR A 207 9.77 -6.49 10.46
C TYR A 207 8.87 -7.28 11.42
N LYS A 208 9.48 -8.00 12.37
CA LYS A 208 8.76 -8.82 13.36
C LYS A 208 7.60 -8.07 14.04
N TYR A 209 7.81 -6.78 14.33
CA TYR A 209 6.82 -5.93 15.01
C TYR A 209 6.10 -4.96 14.08
N ASN A 210 6.06 -5.27 12.77
CA ASN A 210 5.38 -4.44 11.77
C ASN A 210 3.88 -4.23 12.08
N GLY A 211 3.23 -5.17 12.80
CA GLY A 211 1.86 -4.98 13.29
C GLY A 211 1.72 -3.74 14.16
N TYR A 212 2.65 -3.50 15.09
CA TYR A 212 2.63 -2.31 15.94
C TYR A 212 2.90 -1.02 15.16
N VAL A 213 3.74 -1.09 14.13
CA VAL A 213 3.94 0.03 13.19
C VAL A 213 2.65 0.33 12.43
N SER A 214 1.97 -0.70 11.91
CA SER A 214 0.67 -0.58 11.23
C SER A 214 -0.33 0.13 12.13
N ASP A 215 -0.52 -0.36 13.37
CA ASP A 215 -1.45 0.25 14.32
C ASP A 215 -1.18 1.76 14.52
N GLN A 216 0.10 2.14 14.61
CA GLN A 216 0.47 3.54 14.81
C GLN A 216 0.25 4.40 13.57
N LEU A 217 0.56 3.89 12.38
CA LEU A 217 0.30 4.61 11.12
C LEU A 217 -1.20 4.79 10.89
N ASP A 218 -1.99 3.75 11.16
CA ASP A 218 -3.45 3.78 10.99
C ASP A 218 -4.10 4.75 11.98
N ALA A 219 -3.62 4.79 13.23
CA ALA A 219 -4.19 5.67 14.26
C ALA A 219 -3.75 7.13 14.16
N ASN A 220 -2.53 7.42 13.69
CA ASN A 220 -1.93 8.76 13.80
C ASN A 220 -1.54 9.38 12.45
N GLY A 221 -1.47 8.60 11.38
CA GLY A 221 -0.92 9.05 10.10
C GLY A 221 -1.70 10.19 9.47
N ASN A 222 -3.04 10.09 9.47
CA ASN A 222 -3.93 11.13 8.95
C ASN A 222 -3.78 12.45 9.72
N ASP A 223 -3.68 12.38 11.06
CA ASP A 223 -3.51 13.57 11.88
C ASP A 223 -2.20 14.32 11.57
N ILE A 224 -1.15 13.61 11.15
CA ILE A 224 0.10 14.22 10.68
C ILE A 224 -0.10 14.89 9.31
N ILE A 225 -0.68 14.16 8.35
CA ILE A 225 -0.88 14.62 6.96
C ILE A 225 -1.77 15.87 6.94
N PHE A 226 -2.90 15.84 7.65
CA PHE A 226 -3.86 16.94 7.71
C PHE A 226 -3.52 18.00 8.76
N GLY A 227 -2.38 17.87 9.43
CA GLY A 227 -1.83 18.92 10.29
C GLY A 227 -2.49 19.12 11.65
N LYS A 228 -3.26 18.13 12.14
CA LYS A 228 -3.77 18.11 13.52
C LYS A 228 -2.64 17.89 14.55
N THR A 229 -1.53 17.28 14.14
CA THR A 229 -0.29 17.20 14.91
C THR A 229 0.92 17.58 14.05
N THR A 230 2.03 17.94 14.69
CA THR A 230 3.29 18.18 13.98
C THR A 230 3.94 16.85 13.61
N ILE A 231 4.73 16.83 12.52
CA ILE A 231 5.44 15.63 12.07
C ILE A 231 6.36 15.11 13.19
N ASP A 232 7.15 16.00 13.81
CA ASP A 232 8.05 15.62 14.90
C ASP A 232 7.32 15.03 16.10
N LYS A 233 6.18 15.62 16.51
CA LYS A 233 5.39 15.09 17.63
C LYS A 233 4.78 13.74 17.29
N GLY A 234 4.21 13.60 16.10
CA GLY A 234 3.62 12.37 15.60
C GLY A 234 4.64 11.23 15.53
N LEU A 235 5.78 11.46 14.88
CA LEU A 235 6.84 10.45 14.74
C LEU A 235 7.43 10.03 16.10
N LYS A 236 7.73 10.98 17.00
CA LYS A 236 8.20 10.68 18.36
C LYS A 236 7.22 9.82 19.13
N SER A 237 5.92 10.15 19.04
CA SER A 237 4.86 9.37 19.69
C SER A 237 4.78 7.96 19.12
N MET A 238 4.77 7.80 17.80
CA MET A 238 4.72 6.48 17.15
C MET A 238 5.95 5.64 17.49
N GLN A 239 7.15 6.22 17.42
CA GLN A 239 8.40 5.57 17.81
C GLN A 239 8.32 5.03 19.25
N LYS A 240 7.95 5.89 20.20
CA LYS A 240 7.84 5.51 21.61
C LYS A 240 6.82 4.40 21.80
N ASN A 241 5.63 4.53 21.24
CA ASN A 241 4.55 3.56 21.40
C ASN A 241 4.92 2.18 20.82
N VAL A 242 5.61 2.14 19.67
CA VAL A 242 6.10 0.88 19.12
C VAL A 242 7.20 0.30 20.02
N GLN A 243 8.16 1.11 20.46
CA GLN A 243 9.23 0.66 21.35
C GLN A 243 8.67 0.07 22.66
N ASP A 244 7.70 0.73 23.30
CA ASP A 244 7.09 0.26 24.54
C ASP A 244 6.44 -1.14 24.35
N LYS A 245 5.76 -1.38 23.21
CA LYS A 245 5.18 -2.68 22.89
C LYS A 245 6.25 -3.73 22.61
N VAL A 246 7.30 -3.37 21.86
CA VAL A 246 8.46 -4.25 21.60
C VAL A 246 9.12 -4.69 22.91
N ASP A 247 9.35 -3.76 23.83
CA ASP A 247 10.01 -4.05 25.11
C ASP A 247 9.12 -4.87 26.05
N LYS A 248 7.80 -4.76 25.92
CA LYS A 248 6.85 -5.62 26.64
C LYS A 248 6.92 -7.07 26.12
N ASP A 249 7.03 -7.28 24.81
CA ASP A 249 7.09 -8.62 24.20
C ASP A 249 8.44 -9.33 24.40
N LYS A 250 9.49 -8.58 24.78
CA LYS A 250 10.80 -9.15 25.14
C LYS A 250 10.82 -9.76 26.55
N LYS A 251 9.86 -9.41 27.41
CA LYS A 251 9.74 -9.90 28.79
C LYS A 251 8.98 -11.22 28.84
#